data_AF-A0A8T4MB31-F1
#
_entry.id   AF-A0A8T4MB31-F1
#
_cell.length_a   1.000
_cell.length_b   1.000
_cell.length_c   1.000
_cell.angle_alpha   90.00
_cell.angle_beta   90.00
_cell.angle_gamma   90.00
#
_symmetry.space_group_name_H-M   'P 1'
#
loop_
_entity.id
_entity.type
_entity.pdbx_description
1 polymer ?
#
loop_
_entity_poly.entity_id
_entity_poly.type
_entity_poly.pdbx_seq_one_letter_code
_entity_poly.pdbx_strand_id
1 'polypeptide(L)' 'FTLEMESGDTGLLIVNGQNLGSSGTISLTAGQKYDISIDYQPNNNQGMVRLMWESLSQRKSIVGASQLFPN' A
#
# COMPACT_ATOMS: atom_id res chain seq x y z
N PHE A 1 4.51 4.21 -10.74
CA PHE A 1 3.43 3.32 -10.25
C PHE A 1 2.60 4.09 -9.26
N THR A 2 1.32 3.77 -9.13
CA THR A 2 0.41 4.19 -8.06
C THR A 2 0.37 3.07 -7.03
N LEU A 3 0.43 3.41 -5.74
CA LEU A 3 0.20 2.48 -4.62
C LEU A 3 -1.16 2.81 -4.00
N GLU A 4 -1.91 1.79 -3.58
CA GLU A 4 -3.22 1.96 -2.96
C GLU A 4 -3.40 0.90 -1.87
N MET A 5 -3.96 1.30 -0.73
CA MET A 5 -4.41 0.37 0.29
C MET A 5 -5.91 0.11 0.12
N GLU A 6 -6.31 -1.15 0.03
CA GLU A 6 -7.71 -1.55 0.09
C GLU A 6 -7.98 -2.19 1.45
N SER A 7 -8.86 -1.59 2.25
CA SER A 7 -9.25 -2.10 3.56
C SER A 7 -10.77 -2.02 3.76
N GLY A 8 -11.31 -2.93 4.58
CA GLY A 8 -12.74 -2.92 4.95
C GLY A 8 -13.10 -1.85 6.00
N ASP A 9 -12.10 -1.27 6.65
CA ASP A 9 -12.20 -0.24 7.69
C ASP A 9 -11.15 0.86 7.46
N THR A 10 -11.11 1.86 8.34
CA THR A 10 -10.10 2.93 8.31
C THR A 10 -8.71 2.40 8.63
N GLY A 11 -7.74 2.70 7.77
CA GLY A 11 -6.32 2.51 8.01
C GLY A 11 -5.52 3.63 7.35
N LEU A 12 -4.25 3.75 7.74
CA LEU A 12 -3.31 4.72 7.21
C LEU A 12 -2.21 4.00 6.47
N LEU A 13 -2.06 4.31 5.18
CA LEU A 13 -0.87 3.96 4.42
C LEU A 13 0.17 5.07 4.60
N ILE A 14 1.37 4.70 5.05
CA ILE A 14 2.48 5.61 5.23
C ILE A 14 3.61 5.19 4.29
N VAL A 15 4.09 6.11 3.45
CA VAL A 15 5.20 5.85 2.51
C VAL A 15 6.28 6.92 2.68
N ASN A 16 7.50 6.50 2.98
CA ASN A 16 8.63 7.39 3.34
C ASN A 16 8.25 8.44 4.41
N GLY A 17 7.40 8.06 5.38
CA GLY A 17 6.89 8.94 6.43
C GLY A 17 5.73 9.87 6.01
N GLN A 18 5.32 9.91 4.74
CA GLN A 18 4.11 10.62 4.33
C GLN A 18 2.86 9.77 4.59
N ASN A 19 1.92 10.32 5.34
CA ASN A 19 0.59 9.75 5.52
C ASN A 19 -0.26 9.98 4.27
N LEU A 20 -0.60 8.89 3.58
CA LEU A 20 -1.42 8.86 2.38
C LEU A 20 -2.90 8.55 2.66
N GLY A 21 -3.29 8.32 3.92
CA GLY A 21 -4.66 7.99 4.31
C GLY A 21 -5.09 6.58 3.91
N SER A 22 -6.40 6.37 3.78
CA SER A 22 -7.00 5.09 3.38
C SER A 22 -6.86 4.81 1.88
N SER A 23 -6.64 5.85 1.08
CA SER A 23 -6.34 5.76 -0.34
C SER A 23 -5.47 6.96 -0.69
N GLY A 24 -4.24 6.69 -1.12
CA GLY A 24 -3.39 7.79 -1.54
C GLY A 24 -2.37 7.33 -2.54
N THR A 25 -2.26 8.13 -3.59
CA THR A 25 -1.44 7.85 -4.75
C THR A 25 -0.04 8.41 -4.51
N ILE A 26 0.97 7.55 -4.61
CA ILE A 26 2.36 7.97 -4.70
C ILE A 26 2.96 7.45 -6.00
N SER A 27 3.74 8.29 -6.69
CA SER A 27 4.52 7.90 -7.86
C SER A 27 5.78 7.14 -7.44
N LEU A 28 5.85 5.84 -7.74
CA LEU A 28 7.05 5.03 -7.52
C LEU A 28 7.93 4.94 -8.78
N THR A 29 9.25 4.91 -8.57
CA THR A 29 10.28 4.63 -9.57
C THR A 29 10.67 3.16 -9.54
N ALA A 30 10.76 2.51 -10.70
CA ALA A 30 11.18 1.11 -10.79
C ALA A 30 12.61 0.91 -10.24
N GLY A 31 12.82 -0.14 -9.46
CA GLY A 31 14.13 -0.47 -8.89
C GLY A 31 14.51 0.31 -7.64
N GLN A 32 13.70 1.29 -7.22
CA GLN A 32 13.89 2.02 -5.97
C GLN A 32 13.07 1.38 -4.84
N LYS A 33 13.68 1.24 -3.66
CA LYS A 33 12.98 0.83 -2.44
C LYS A 33 12.38 2.07 -1.75
N TYR A 34 11.21 1.86 -1.15
CA TYR A 34 10.47 2.85 -0.39
C TYR A 34 10.12 2.22 0.95
N ASP A 35 10.20 3.00 2.02
CA ASP A 35 9.75 2.56 3.33
C ASP A 35 8.22 2.62 3.35
N ILE A 36 7.58 1.49 3.66
CA ILE A 36 6.13 1.36 3.69
C ILE A 36 5.73 0.90 5.09
N SER A 37 4.81 1.62 5.71
CA SER A 37 4.13 1.20 6.94
C SER A 37 2.62 1.27 6.75
N ILE A 38 1.89 0.37 7.39
CA ILE A 38 0.43 0.35 7.40
C ILE A 38 -0.01 0.33 8.86
N ASP A 39 -0.73 1.37 9.26
CA ASP A 39 -1.42 1.42 10.55
C ASP A 39 -2.89 1.09 10.31
N TYR A 40 -3.31 -0.10 10.72
CA TYR A 40 -4.68 -0.59 10.51
C TYR A 40 -5.28 -1.11 11.81
N GLN A 41 -6.44 -0.56 12.17
CA GLN A 41 -7.21 -0.97 13.33
C GLN A 41 -8.61 -1.39 12.84
N PRO A 42 -8.89 -2.70 12.69
CA PRO A 42 -10.20 -3.14 12.26
C PRO A 42 -11.25 -2.83 13.34
N ASN A 43 -12.45 -2.41 12.92
CA ASN A 43 -13.57 -2.11 13.82
C ASN A 43 -14.27 -3.38 14.33
N ASN A 44 -13.99 -4.53 13.69
CA ASN A 44 -14.54 -5.83 14.03
C ASN A 44 -13.45 -6.92 13.94
N ASN A 45 -13.80 -8.17 14.20
CA ASN A 45 -12.85 -9.29 14.13
C ASN A 45 -12.56 -9.78 12.69
N GLN A 46 -12.91 -9.02 11.64
CA GLN A 46 -12.73 -9.37 10.23
C GLN A 46 -11.79 -8.39 9.53
N GLY A 47 -10.64 -8.13 10.14
CA GLY A 47 -9.65 -7.23 9.57
C GLY A 47 -9.08 -7.76 8.25
N MET A 48 -9.16 -6.95 7.19
CA MET A 48 -8.55 -7.27 5.90
C MET A 48 -7.93 -6.02 5.29
N VAL A 49 -6.67 -6.15 4.89
CA VAL A 49 -5.91 -5.13 4.15
C VAL A 49 -5.25 -5.78 2.94
N ARG A 50 -5.29 -5.09 1.80
CA ARG A 50 -4.52 -5.43 0.61
C ARG A 50 -3.74 -4.21 0.15
N LEU A 51 -2.48 -4.42 -0.20
CA LEU A 51 -1.67 -3.42 -0.86
C LEU A 51 -1.72 -3.68 -2.37
N MET A 52 -2.20 -2.70 -3.11
CA MET A 52 -2.40 -2.77 -4.55
C MET A 52 -1.49 -1.77 -5.25
N TRP A 53 -1.08 -2.09 -6.48
CA TRP A 53 -0.32 -1.16 -7.33
C TRP A 53 -0.78 -1.20 -8.79
N GLU A 54 -0.54 -0.11 -9.51
CA GLU A 54 -0.74 -0.03 -10.95
C GLU A 54 0.24 0.94 -11.61
N SER A 55 0.36 0.87 -12.93
CA SER A 55 1.07 1.86 -13.73
C SER A 55 0.50 1.89 -15.14
N LEU A 56 0.98 2.80 -15.98
CA LEU A 56 0.60 2.83 -17.40
C LEU A 56 0.90 1.51 -18.13
N SER A 57 1.89 0.73 -17.67
CA SER A 57 2.28 -0.56 -18.27
C SER A 57 1.85 -1.78 -17.44
N GLN A 58 1.23 -1.57 -16.26
CA GLN A 58 0.84 -2.64 -15.36
C GLN A 58 -0.60 -2.43 -14.85
N ARG A 59 -1.46 -3.42 -15.09
CA ARG A 59 -2.81 -3.43 -14.52
C ARG A 59 -2.79 -3.50 -13.00
N LYS A 60 -3.81 -2.92 -12.36
CA LYS A 60 -4.02 -3.00 -10.91
C LYS A 60 -3.94 -4.45 -10.42
N SER A 61 -3.06 -4.70 -9.47
CA SER A 61 -2.80 -6.02 -8.90
C SER A 61 -2.30 -5.91 -7.46
N ILE A 62 -2.37 -7.01 -6.71
CA ILE A 62 -1.77 -7.08 -5.37
C ILE A 62 -0.25 -6.94 -5.54
N VAL A 63 0.38 -6.14 -4.66
CA VAL A 63 1.85 -6.05 -4.60
C VAL A 63 2.39 -7.44 -4.25
N GLY A 64 3.21 -7.99 -5.12
CA GLY A 64 3.78 -9.33 -4.92
C GLY A 64 4.72 -9.37 -3.73
N ALA A 65 4.75 -10.51 -3.03
CA ALA A 65 5.63 -10.70 -1.87
C ALA A 65 7.12 -10.51 -2.20
N SER A 66 7.54 -10.76 -3.45
CA SER A 66 8.93 -10.54 -3.90
C SER A 66 9.30 -9.06 -4.08
N GLN A 67 8.33 -8.14 -3.95
CA GLN A 67 8.54 -6.70 -3.92
C GLN A 67 8.42 -6.12 -2.51
N LEU A 68 8.16 -6.97 -1.50
CA LEU A 68 8.11 -6.60 -0.10
C LEU A 68 9.37 -7.11 0.59
N PHE A 69 10.03 -6.24 1.36
CA PHE A 69 11.27 -6.54 2.04
C PHE A 69 11.06 -6.29 3.54
N PRO A 70 11.24 -7.30 4.41
CA PRO A 70 11.25 -7.07 5.84
C PRO A 70 12.47 -6.22 6.21
N ASN A 71 12.30 -5.35 7.20
CA ASN A 71 13.39 -4.58 7.82
C ASN A 71 13.93 -5.33 9.04
#